data_AF-A0A512N3K4-F1
#
_entry.id   AF-A0A512N3K4-F1
#
_cell.length_a   1.000
_cell.length_b   1.000
_cell.length_c   1.000
_cell.angle_alpha   90.00
_cell.angle_beta   90.00
_cell.angle_gamma   90.00
#
_symmetry.space_group_name_H-M   'P 1'
#
loop_
_entity.id
_entity.type
_entity.pdbx_description
1 polymer ?
#
loop_
_entity_poly.entity_id
_entity_poly.type
_entity_poly.pdbx_seq_one_letter_code
_entity_poly.pdbx_strand_id
1 'polypeptide(L)'
;MNRLFALFILAAATVASAIWAQSFAQSQGKAERRDAIFLRFPEMAQRYWENPETNAASHKVVAVPMPRQCTFLYADSYSKGQMSEREVQELAVSNCNRKLSELGPLGENYSVDCRCQVVISNEQYVVPRNTLPTEAFGPVSIFYRDPTGNVARLNGLARYGALIGRDRSVTFRVDNPRGEQVCEGTFTNDSPATGRYSMSCFGGKFTSNGTYQSKTGSPNDHIIARGHTGQGQPVAMVIGLPAQLAGGLYGGI
;
A
#
# COMPACT_ATOMS: atom_id res chain seq x y z
N MET A 1 5.16 79.06 7.55
CA MET A 1 5.03 79.21 6.09
C MET A 1 5.17 77.84 5.45
N ASN A 2 4.16 77.45 4.63
CA ASN A 2 4.04 76.33 3.67
C ASN A 2 4.36 74.89 4.13
N ARG A 3 3.39 73.98 4.28
CA ARG A 3 2.52 73.27 3.30
C ARG A 3 3.26 72.31 2.34
N LEU A 4 2.80 71.06 2.40
CA LEU A 4 2.70 70.03 1.34
C LEU A 4 4.01 69.40 0.85
N PHE A 5 4.22 68.12 1.15
CA PHE A 5 3.91 67.04 0.20
C PHE A 5 3.91 65.67 0.90
N ALA A 6 2.80 64.95 0.71
CA ALA A 6 2.59 63.58 1.13
C ALA A 6 3.29 62.62 0.15
N LEU A 7 3.80 61.50 0.67
CA LEU A 7 3.91 60.24 -0.07
C LEU A 7 3.82 59.06 0.90
N PHE A 8 3.14 58.04 0.41
CA PHE A 8 2.36 57.04 1.12
C PHE A 8 3.03 55.66 0.97
N ILE A 9 2.67 54.74 1.88
CA ILE A 9 2.62 53.26 1.74
C ILE A 9 3.79 52.42 2.31
N LEU A 10 3.47 51.86 3.49
CA LEU A 10 3.58 50.48 4.01
C LEU A 10 4.57 49.45 3.41
N ALA A 11 5.24 48.73 4.33
CA ALA A 11 5.30 47.26 4.39
C ALA A 11 5.65 46.84 5.85
N ALA A 12 4.68 46.47 6.67
CA ALA A 12 4.12 45.12 6.87
C ALA A 12 5.08 44.16 7.61
N ALA A 13 4.77 43.95 8.90
CA ALA A 13 5.44 43.04 9.81
C ALA A 13 5.23 41.57 9.40
N THR A 14 6.32 40.81 9.28
CA THR A 14 6.28 39.35 9.11
C THR A 14 6.28 38.68 10.48
N VAL A 15 5.09 38.34 11.00
CA VAL A 15 4.94 37.35 12.06
C VAL A 15 4.82 35.99 11.39
N ALA A 16 5.88 35.18 11.46
CA ALA A 16 5.85 33.79 11.06
C ALA A 16 5.23 32.97 12.20
N SER A 17 3.93 32.73 12.14
CA SER A 17 3.25 31.68 12.89
C SER A 17 2.98 30.50 11.95
N ALA A 18 3.55 29.35 12.31
CA ALA A 18 3.30 28.07 11.68
C ALA A 18 1.82 27.71 11.83
N ILE A 19 1.03 27.98 10.80
CA ILE A 19 -0.35 27.52 10.68
C ILE A 19 -0.29 26.07 10.23
N TRP A 20 -0.47 25.16 11.19
CA TRP A 20 -0.95 23.82 10.92
C TRP A 20 -2.32 23.96 10.28
N ALA A 21 -2.38 23.91 8.95
CA ALA A 21 -3.65 23.85 8.25
C ALA A 21 -4.30 22.50 8.54
N GLN A 22 -5.17 22.48 9.56
CA GLN A 22 -6.20 21.46 9.68
C GLN A 22 -7.16 21.66 8.51
N SER A 23 -6.94 20.95 7.41
CA SER A 23 -7.91 20.86 6.34
C SER A 23 -9.14 20.15 6.88
N PHE A 24 -10.21 20.91 7.13
CA PHE A 24 -11.54 20.35 7.35
C PHE A 24 -11.88 19.43 6.16
N ALA A 25 -12.13 18.16 6.48
CA ALA A 25 -12.45 17.14 5.49
C ALA A 25 -13.78 17.48 4.81
N GLN A 26 -13.70 18.11 3.65
CA GLN A 26 -14.82 18.16 2.71
C GLN A 26 -15.07 16.73 2.26
N SER A 27 -16.21 16.12 2.62
CA SER A 27 -16.57 14.73 2.27
C SER A 27 -16.25 14.46 0.79
N GLN A 28 -15.30 13.54 0.54
CA GLN A 28 -14.86 13.17 -0.82
C GLN A 28 -15.61 11.92 -1.33
N GLY A 29 -16.83 11.73 -0.83
CA GLY A 29 -17.68 10.57 -1.12
C GLY A 29 -17.61 9.46 -0.06
N LYS A 30 -18.63 8.61 -0.06
CA LYS A 30 -18.77 7.50 0.87
C LYS A 30 -17.81 6.35 0.50
N ALA A 31 -17.23 5.71 1.51
CA ALA A 31 -16.46 4.48 1.37
C ALA A 31 -17.39 3.28 1.15
N GLU A 32 -16.99 2.38 0.26
CA GLU A 32 -17.75 1.18 -0.07
C GLU A 32 -16.86 -0.06 0.09
N ARG A 33 -17.44 -1.18 0.54
CA ARG A 33 -16.71 -2.47 0.72
C ARG A 33 -15.97 -2.94 -0.54
N ARG A 34 -16.41 -2.51 -1.73
CA ARG A 34 -15.80 -2.84 -3.02
C ARG A 34 -14.65 -1.93 -3.44
N ASP A 35 -14.34 -0.87 -2.68
CA ASP A 35 -13.22 0.02 -3.00
C ASP A 35 -11.88 -0.73 -2.88
N ALA A 36 -10.92 -0.38 -3.74
CA ALA A 36 -9.62 -1.08 -3.87
C ALA A 36 -8.88 -1.26 -2.54
N ILE A 37 -8.99 -0.29 -1.62
CA ILE A 37 -8.38 -0.35 -0.29
C ILE A 37 -8.90 -1.54 0.53
N PHE A 38 -10.22 -1.83 0.50
CA PHE A 38 -10.81 -2.96 1.21
C PHE A 38 -10.57 -4.27 0.47
N LEU A 39 -10.54 -4.23 -0.86
CA LEU A 39 -10.21 -5.40 -1.68
C LEU A 39 -8.79 -5.89 -1.38
N ARG A 40 -7.83 -4.98 -1.17
CA ARG A 40 -6.44 -5.33 -0.84
C ARG A 40 -6.29 -5.94 0.57
N PHE A 41 -7.14 -5.54 1.51
CA PHE A 41 -7.05 -5.93 2.91
C PHE A 41 -8.37 -6.58 3.38
N PRO A 42 -8.61 -7.86 3.03
CA PRO A 42 -9.89 -8.53 3.29
C PRO A 42 -10.22 -8.60 4.79
N GLU A 43 -9.23 -8.76 5.66
CA GLU A 43 -9.44 -8.71 7.11
C GLU A 43 -9.88 -7.32 7.59
N MET A 44 -9.33 -6.24 7.01
CA MET A 44 -9.80 -4.89 7.26
C MET A 44 -11.26 -4.76 6.84
N ALA A 45 -11.62 -5.26 5.66
CA ALA A 45 -12.98 -5.19 5.15
C ALA A 45 -13.95 -5.92 6.08
N GLN A 46 -13.58 -7.11 6.56
CA GLN A 46 -14.38 -7.88 7.50
C GLN A 46 -14.56 -7.12 8.83
N ARG A 47 -13.47 -6.61 9.42
CA ARG A 47 -13.55 -5.83 10.66
C ARG A 47 -14.32 -4.53 10.49
N TYR A 48 -14.18 -3.85 9.36
CA TYR A 48 -14.79 -2.55 9.16
C TYR A 48 -16.30 -2.64 8.90
N TRP A 49 -16.75 -3.66 8.14
CA TRP A 49 -18.13 -3.77 7.65
C TRP A 49 -18.98 -4.85 8.34
N GLU A 50 -18.38 -5.96 8.78
CA GLU A 50 -19.13 -7.16 9.18
C GLU A 50 -19.08 -7.42 10.69
N ASN A 51 -17.98 -7.07 11.35
CA ASN A 51 -17.81 -7.37 12.77
C ASN A 51 -18.81 -6.57 13.64
N PRO A 52 -19.62 -7.23 14.50
CA PRO A 52 -20.61 -6.57 15.35
C PRO A 52 -20.02 -5.55 16.33
N GLU A 53 -18.85 -5.83 16.91
CA GLU A 53 -18.21 -4.99 17.92
C GLU A 53 -17.76 -3.65 17.33
N THR A 54 -17.22 -3.69 16.12
CA THR A 54 -16.82 -2.48 15.39
C THR A 54 -18.01 -1.81 14.74
N ASN A 55 -19.07 -2.54 14.37
CA ASN A 55 -20.32 -1.96 13.87
C ASN A 55 -21.06 -1.11 14.89
N ALA A 56 -20.94 -1.43 16.17
CA ALA A 56 -21.49 -0.63 17.25
C ALA A 56 -20.62 0.59 17.65
N ALA A 57 -19.43 0.77 17.06
CA ALA A 57 -18.53 1.86 17.41
C ALA A 57 -19.04 3.21 16.90
N SER A 58 -19.00 4.23 17.76
CA SER A 58 -19.35 5.63 17.44
C SER A 58 -18.38 6.28 16.45
N HIS A 59 -17.11 5.86 16.46
CA HIS A 59 -16.09 6.30 15.51
C HIS A 59 -15.37 5.09 14.90
N LYS A 60 -15.21 5.10 13.57
CA LYS A 60 -14.41 4.12 12.82
C LYS A 60 -13.44 4.85 11.91
N VAL A 61 -12.16 4.53 12.02
CA VAL A 61 -11.10 5.23 11.28
C VAL A 61 -10.16 4.24 10.62
N VAL A 62 -9.77 4.53 9.38
CA VAL A 62 -8.70 3.83 8.67
C VAL A 62 -7.59 4.82 8.32
N ALA A 63 -6.38 4.47 8.72
CA ALA A 63 -5.15 5.16 8.35
C ALA A 63 -4.27 4.28 7.46
N VAL A 64 -3.67 4.90 6.45
CA VAL A 64 -2.70 4.23 5.56
C VAL A 64 -1.53 5.17 5.28
N PRO A 65 -0.35 4.63 4.89
CA PRO A 65 0.72 5.46 4.41
C PRO A 65 0.37 6.08 3.06
N MET A 66 0.67 7.37 2.93
CA MET A 66 0.48 8.18 1.72
C MET A 66 1.82 8.73 1.24
N PRO A 67 1.99 9.05 -0.05
CA PRO A 67 0.99 8.99 -1.15
C PRO A 67 0.65 7.55 -1.57
N ARG A 68 -0.28 7.34 -2.53
CA ARG A 68 -0.78 6.00 -2.94
C ARG A 68 0.29 4.94 -3.12
N GLN A 69 1.50 5.30 -3.53
CA GLN A 69 2.64 4.39 -3.64
C GLN A 69 2.87 3.66 -2.31
N CYS A 70 2.73 4.34 -1.17
CA CYS A 70 2.96 3.79 0.16
C CYS A 70 1.78 2.99 0.73
N THR A 71 0.62 2.93 0.08
CA THR A 71 -0.62 2.31 0.62
C THR A 71 -0.60 0.78 0.53
N PHE A 72 0.43 0.12 1.09
CA PHE A 72 0.60 -1.33 1.10
C PHE A 72 0.34 -1.98 2.48
N LEU A 73 0.18 -1.15 3.51
CA LEU A 73 -0.25 -1.53 4.85
C LEU A 73 -1.39 -0.60 5.30
N TYR A 74 -2.07 -0.98 6.37
CA TYR A 74 -3.10 -0.17 6.98
C TYR A 74 -3.10 -0.32 8.50
N ALA A 75 -3.73 0.64 9.17
CA ALA A 75 -4.21 0.50 10.53
C ALA A 75 -5.66 1.00 10.62
N ASP A 76 -6.50 0.23 11.29
CA ASP A 76 -7.85 0.61 11.65
C ASP A 76 -7.96 0.86 13.16
N SER A 77 -8.83 1.78 13.57
CA SER A 77 -9.16 2.03 14.98
C SER A 77 -10.62 2.40 15.13
N TYR A 78 -11.19 2.01 16.27
CA TYR A 78 -12.60 2.17 16.57
C TYR A 78 -12.76 2.72 17.99
N SER A 79 -13.76 3.56 18.23
CA SER A 79 -14.06 4.04 19.57
C SER A 79 -14.48 2.88 20.48
N LYS A 80 -13.78 2.70 21.60
CA LYS A 80 -14.23 1.84 22.71
C LYS A 80 -14.68 2.74 23.87
N GLY A 81 -15.99 2.89 24.09
CA GLY A 81 -16.51 3.75 25.15
C GLY A 81 -16.47 5.23 24.79
N GLN A 82 -15.91 6.08 25.67
CA GLN A 82 -15.97 7.55 25.57
C GLN A 82 -14.83 8.21 24.76
N MET A 83 -14.13 7.47 23.89
CA MET A 83 -13.11 8.10 23.04
C MET A 83 -13.74 9.08 22.06
N SER A 84 -13.20 10.30 22.00
CA SER A 84 -13.50 11.27 20.98
C SER A 84 -13.01 10.84 19.60
N GLU A 85 -13.59 11.39 18.53
CA GLU A 85 -13.14 11.11 17.16
C GLU A 85 -11.63 11.35 16.99
N ARG A 86 -11.13 12.43 17.57
CA ARG A 86 -9.72 12.82 17.49
C ARG A 86 -8.80 11.76 18.10
N GLU A 87 -9.15 11.23 19.27
CA GLU A 87 -8.36 10.19 19.93
C GLU A 87 -8.33 8.91 19.08
N VAL A 88 -9.44 8.54 18.44
CA VAL A 88 -9.49 7.37 17.54
C VAL A 88 -8.65 7.59 16.28
N GLN A 89 -8.66 8.80 15.73
CA GLN A 89 -7.81 9.16 14.58
C GLN A 89 -6.32 9.14 14.93
N GLU A 90 -5.93 9.74 16.05
CA GLU A 90 -4.54 9.75 16.53
C GLU A 90 -4.03 8.33 16.80
N LEU A 91 -4.89 7.45 17.36
CA LEU A 91 -4.56 6.04 17.56
C LEU A 91 -4.34 5.30 16.23
N ALA A 92 -5.20 5.50 15.23
CA ALA A 92 -5.05 4.88 13.92
C ALA A 92 -3.74 5.32 13.24
N VAL A 93 -3.46 6.62 13.25
CA VAL A 93 -2.23 7.18 12.66
C VAL A 93 -0.99 6.68 13.41
N SER A 94 -1.02 6.65 14.74
CA SER A 94 0.08 6.13 15.57
C SER A 94 0.38 4.66 15.25
N ASN A 95 -0.65 3.82 15.21
CA ASN A 95 -0.52 2.40 14.86
C ASN A 95 0.00 2.20 13.43
N CYS A 96 -0.47 3.01 12.48
CA CYS A 96 0.02 2.97 11.11
C CYS A 96 1.51 3.36 11.05
N ASN A 97 1.91 4.45 11.71
CA ASN A 97 3.30 4.91 11.71
C ASN A 97 4.23 3.89 12.38
N ARG A 98 3.78 3.25 13.47
CA ARG A 98 4.52 2.17 14.13
C ARG A 98 4.73 0.99 13.17
N LYS A 99 3.69 0.54 12.48
CA LYS A 99 3.83 -0.52 11.46
C LYS A 99 4.76 -0.09 10.33
N LEU A 100 4.66 1.15 9.88
CA LEU A 100 5.53 1.69 8.84
C LEU A 100 7.00 1.74 9.28
N SER A 101 7.29 2.08 10.54
CA SER A 101 8.66 2.07 11.07
C SER A 101 9.20 0.65 11.31
N GLU A 102 8.34 -0.29 11.70
CA GLU A 102 8.70 -1.71 11.87
C GLU A 102 8.99 -2.40 10.53
N LEU A 103 8.18 -2.11 9.52
CA LEU A 103 8.23 -2.79 8.22
C LEU A 103 9.16 -2.09 7.21
N GLY A 104 9.42 -0.79 7.40
CA GLY A 104 10.19 0.04 6.49
C GLY A 104 9.36 0.57 5.30
N PRO A 105 9.94 1.44 4.46
CA PRO A 105 9.30 1.92 3.25
C PRO A 105 9.05 0.76 2.28
N LEU A 106 8.28 1.00 1.21
CA LEU A 106 8.29 0.12 0.05
C LEU A 106 9.73 -0.21 -0.34
N GLY A 107 9.91 -1.39 -0.96
CA GLY A 107 11.21 -2.03 -1.19
C GLY A 107 12.35 -1.09 -1.56
N GLU A 108 13.57 -1.42 -1.13
CA GLU A 108 14.80 -0.63 -1.32
C GLU A 108 14.72 0.30 -2.55
N ASN A 109 14.70 1.62 -2.31
CA ASN A 109 14.88 2.69 -3.31
C ASN A 109 13.65 3.45 -3.85
N TYR A 110 12.48 3.46 -3.22
CA TYR A 110 11.38 4.32 -3.70
C TYR A 110 11.60 5.83 -3.51
N SER A 111 12.48 6.27 -2.61
CA SER A 111 12.68 7.70 -2.30
C SER A 111 11.37 8.49 -2.04
N VAL A 112 10.30 7.81 -1.65
CA VAL A 112 9.00 8.40 -1.34
C VAL A 112 8.91 8.62 0.16
N ASP A 113 8.62 9.85 0.58
CA ASP A 113 8.30 10.18 1.98
C ASP A 113 6.93 9.62 2.33
N CYS A 114 6.91 8.40 2.86
CA CYS A 114 5.69 7.73 3.29
C CYS A 114 5.29 8.23 4.69
N ARG A 115 4.09 8.80 4.82
CA ARG A 115 3.53 9.20 6.11
C ARG A 115 2.11 8.70 6.26
N CYS A 116 1.77 8.20 7.44
CA CYS A 116 0.41 7.75 7.70
C CYS A 116 -0.56 8.92 7.84
N GLN A 117 -1.69 8.80 7.16
CA GLN A 117 -2.79 9.76 7.21
C GLN A 117 -4.09 8.99 7.36
N VAL A 118 -5.07 9.61 8.03
CA VAL A 118 -6.44 9.10 8.01
C VAL A 118 -6.99 9.28 6.60
N VAL A 119 -7.53 8.20 6.02
CA VAL A 119 -8.13 8.22 4.68
C VAL A 119 -9.62 7.97 4.71
N ILE A 120 -10.10 7.24 5.72
CA ILE A 120 -11.53 7.02 5.96
C ILE A 120 -11.84 7.36 7.42
N SER A 121 -12.84 8.19 7.65
CA SER A 121 -13.45 8.44 8.97
C SER A 121 -14.96 8.27 8.84
N ASN A 122 -15.58 7.42 9.66
CA ASN A 122 -17.03 7.21 9.71
C ASN A 122 -17.67 6.98 8.32
N GLU A 123 -17.08 6.05 7.56
CA GLU A 123 -17.50 5.70 6.19
C GLU A 123 -17.34 6.82 5.15
N GLN A 124 -16.66 7.92 5.48
CA GLN A 124 -16.38 9.00 4.55
C GLN A 124 -14.90 9.06 4.20
N TYR A 125 -14.60 9.24 2.92
CA TYR A 125 -13.24 9.59 2.52
C TYR A 125 -12.93 11.03 2.95
N VAL A 126 -11.83 11.18 3.67
CA VAL A 126 -11.32 12.48 4.13
C VAL A 126 -10.13 12.97 3.30
N VAL A 127 -9.66 12.14 2.38
CA VAL A 127 -8.68 12.48 1.33
C VAL A 127 -9.33 12.38 -0.05
N PRO A 128 -8.87 13.11 -1.06
CA PRO A 128 -9.40 12.99 -2.42
C PRO A 128 -9.25 11.56 -2.95
N ARG A 129 -10.34 10.95 -3.46
CA ARG A 129 -10.33 9.55 -3.95
C ARG A 129 -9.25 9.28 -5.01
N ASN A 130 -8.90 10.26 -5.84
CA ASN A 130 -7.85 10.14 -6.86
C ASN A 130 -6.43 10.04 -6.27
N THR A 131 -6.24 10.35 -4.99
CA THR A 131 -4.97 10.15 -4.26
C THR A 131 -4.81 8.73 -3.75
N LEU A 132 -5.88 7.91 -3.82
CA LEU A 132 -5.88 6.52 -3.42
C LEU A 132 -5.62 5.60 -4.63
N PRO A 133 -5.14 4.36 -4.37
CA PRO A 133 -5.03 3.33 -5.39
C PRO A 133 -6.38 2.98 -6.01
N THR A 134 -6.44 2.91 -7.34
CA THR A 134 -7.63 2.44 -8.10
C THR A 134 -7.56 0.95 -8.42
N GLU A 135 -6.39 0.36 -8.28
CA GLU A 135 -6.09 -1.05 -8.48
C GLU A 135 -5.44 -1.61 -7.22
N ALA A 136 -5.48 -2.93 -7.07
CA ALA A 136 -4.72 -3.58 -6.03
C ALA A 136 -3.23 -3.58 -6.42
N PHE A 137 -2.38 -3.35 -5.44
CA PHE A 137 -0.96 -3.17 -5.66
C PHE A 137 -0.18 -3.45 -4.36
N GLY A 138 1.13 -3.58 -4.47
CA GLY A 138 2.01 -3.76 -3.32
C GLY A 138 3.47 -3.88 -3.69
N PRO A 139 4.38 -3.76 -2.70
CA PRO A 139 5.80 -4.00 -2.94
C PRO A 139 5.99 -5.43 -3.44
N VAL A 140 6.86 -5.61 -4.41
CA VAL A 140 7.24 -6.93 -4.90
C VAL A 140 8.75 -7.14 -4.82
N SER A 141 9.15 -8.33 -4.42
CA SER A 141 10.53 -8.80 -4.48
C SER A 141 10.56 -10.12 -5.25
N ILE A 142 11.40 -10.19 -6.29
CA ILE A 142 11.62 -11.37 -7.10
C ILE A 142 13.06 -11.82 -6.88
N PHE A 143 13.21 -13.04 -6.38
CA PHE A 143 14.46 -13.73 -6.18
C PHE A 143 14.59 -14.78 -7.26
N TYR A 144 15.76 -14.86 -7.90
CA TYR A 144 16.04 -15.86 -8.93
C TYR A 144 17.53 -16.16 -8.97
N ARG A 145 17.92 -17.32 -9.52
CA ARG A 145 19.31 -17.56 -9.92
C ARG A 145 19.55 -17.06 -11.33
N ASP A 146 20.57 -16.25 -11.51
CA ASP A 146 21.02 -15.84 -12.83
C ASP A 146 21.64 -17.05 -13.59
N PRO A 147 21.94 -16.92 -14.90
CA PRO A 147 22.54 -18.02 -15.67
C PRO A 147 23.90 -18.52 -15.15
N THR A 148 24.57 -17.74 -14.31
CA THR A 148 25.85 -18.12 -13.65
C THR A 148 25.64 -18.79 -12.29
N GLY A 149 24.38 -18.92 -11.84
CA GLY A 149 24.01 -19.55 -10.57
C GLY A 149 23.97 -18.60 -9.38
N ASN A 150 24.28 -17.32 -9.57
CA ASN A 150 24.25 -16.33 -8.49
C ASN A 150 22.81 -15.95 -8.16
N VAL A 151 22.54 -15.75 -6.86
CA VAL A 151 21.23 -15.24 -6.43
C VAL A 151 21.15 -13.76 -6.80
N ALA A 152 20.18 -13.46 -7.65
CA ALA A 152 19.82 -12.12 -8.06
C ALA A 152 18.45 -11.73 -7.48
N ARG A 153 18.24 -10.43 -7.36
CA ARG A 153 17.06 -9.85 -6.74
C ARG A 153 16.56 -8.66 -7.54
N LEU A 154 15.26 -8.63 -7.79
CA LEU A 154 14.54 -7.50 -8.37
C LEU A 154 13.48 -7.00 -7.41
N ASN A 155 13.54 -5.72 -7.04
CA ASN A 155 12.52 -5.05 -6.23
C ASN A 155 11.67 -4.14 -7.13
N GLY A 156 10.37 -4.06 -6.85
CA GLY A 156 9.44 -3.32 -7.67
C GLY A 156 8.08 -3.11 -7.03
N LEU A 157 7.14 -2.63 -7.81
CA LEU A 157 5.74 -2.39 -7.44
C LEU A 157 4.88 -3.29 -8.31
N ALA A 158 4.21 -4.26 -7.71
CA ALA A 158 3.24 -5.07 -8.41
C ALA A 158 1.90 -4.32 -8.47
N ARG A 159 1.28 -4.27 -9.64
CA ARG A 159 -0.09 -3.79 -9.85
C ARG A 159 -0.93 -4.87 -10.51
N TYR A 160 -2.16 -5.02 -10.07
CA TYR A 160 -3.08 -6.02 -10.59
C TYR A 160 -4.52 -5.52 -10.52
N GLY A 161 -5.24 -5.64 -11.63
CA GLY A 161 -6.58 -5.05 -11.82
C GLY A 161 -7.72 -5.83 -11.17
N ALA A 162 -7.44 -6.96 -10.52
CA ALA A 162 -8.43 -7.86 -9.94
C ALA A 162 -7.84 -8.57 -8.70
N LEU A 163 -8.66 -9.19 -7.87
CA LEU A 163 -8.19 -9.80 -6.64
C LEU A 163 -7.68 -11.22 -6.84
N ILE A 164 -6.39 -11.39 -6.59
CA ILE A 164 -5.72 -12.70 -6.57
C ILE A 164 -6.41 -13.56 -5.50
N GLY A 165 -6.83 -14.77 -5.86
CA GLY A 165 -7.60 -15.66 -4.98
C GLY A 165 -9.13 -15.48 -5.04
N ARG A 166 -9.65 -14.39 -5.61
CA ARG A 166 -11.10 -14.25 -5.85
C ARG A 166 -11.45 -14.44 -7.32
N ASP A 167 -10.77 -13.68 -8.17
CA ASP A 167 -11.04 -13.65 -9.60
C ASP A 167 -10.29 -14.81 -10.30
N ARG A 168 -10.94 -15.55 -11.20
CA ARG A 168 -10.42 -16.80 -11.79
C ARG A 168 -9.00 -16.67 -12.35
N SER A 169 -8.72 -15.52 -12.96
CA SER A 169 -7.43 -15.18 -13.54
C SER A 169 -7.18 -13.70 -13.34
N VAL A 170 -5.98 -13.35 -12.89
CA VAL A 170 -5.58 -11.97 -12.58
C VAL A 170 -4.25 -11.68 -13.27
N THR A 171 -4.26 -10.72 -14.18
CA THR A 171 -3.03 -10.19 -14.77
C THR A 171 -2.35 -9.23 -13.82
N PHE A 172 -1.03 -9.25 -13.80
CA PHE A 172 -0.22 -8.32 -13.02
C PHE A 172 0.93 -7.75 -13.85
N ARG A 173 1.42 -6.59 -13.43
CA ARG A 173 2.62 -5.94 -13.95
C ARG A 173 3.51 -5.55 -12.78
N VAL A 174 4.82 -5.52 -13.02
CA VAL A 174 5.82 -5.07 -12.07
C VAL A 174 6.57 -3.90 -12.66
N ASP A 175 6.53 -2.76 -11.97
CA ASP A 175 7.36 -1.61 -12.28
C ASP A 175 8.59 -1.62 -11.38
N ASN A 176 9.75 -1.25 -11.92
CA ASN A 176 10.95 -1.02 -11.11
C ASN A 176 10.85 0.34 -10.37
N PRO A 177 11.79 0.68 -9.48
CA PRO A 177 11.77 1.97 -8.76
C PRO A 177 11.83 3.21 -9.65
N ARG A 178 12.25 3.08 -10.93
CA ARG A 178 12.25 4.16 -11.92
C ARG A 178 10.90 4.30 -12.65
N GLY A 179 9.93 3.44 -12.35
CA GLY A 179 8.62 3.41 -13.01
C GLY A 179 8.61 2.68 -14.35
N GLU A 180 9.68 1.96 -14.70
CA GLU A 180 9.75 1.17 -15.93
C GLU A 180 9.12 -0.21 -15.69
N GLN A 181 8.20 -0.63 -16.55
CA GLN A 181 7.63 -1.97 -16.50
C GLN A 181 8.72 -3.00 -16.82
N VAL A 182 9.03 -3.87 -15.85
CA VAL A 182 10.08 -4.89 -15.97
C VAL A 182 9.54 -6.30 -16.08
N CYS A 183 8.37 -6.58 -15.52
CA CYS A 183 7.71 -7.88 -15.63
C CYS A 183 6.21 -7.74 -15.86
N GLU A 184 5.62 -8.77 -16.45
CA GLU A 184 4.19 -9.00 -16.52
C GLU A 184 3.89 -10.48 -16.33
N GLY A 185 2.66 -10.80 -15.95
CA GLY A 185 2.27 -12.18 -15.73
C GLY A 185 0.81 -12.35 -15.37
N THR A 186 0.47 -13.58 -15.01
CA THR A 186 -0.88 -13.98 -14.67
C THR A 186 -0.87 -14.91 -13.46
N PHE A 187 -1.76 -14.65 -12.51
CA PHE A 187 -2.18 -15.62 -11.49
C PHE A 187 -3.47 -16.31 -11.95
N THR A 188 -3.55 -17.63 -11.82
CA THR A 188 -4.76 -18.42 -12.11
C THR A 188 -5.12 -19.18 -10.84
N ASN A 189 -6.32 -18.95 -10.32
CA ASN A 189 -6.72 -19.55 -9.05
C ASN A 189 -7.07 -21.03 -9.25
N ASP A 190 -6.53 -21.87 -8.37
CA ASP A 190 -7.03 -23.24 -8.18
C ASP A 190 -7.92 -23.30 -6.91
N SER A 191 -7.67 -22.41 -5.94
CA SER A 191 -8.47 -22.20 -4.72
C SER A 191 -8.40 -20.73 -4.26
N PRO A 192 -9.17 -20.31 -3.23
CA PRO A 192 -9.10 -18.94 -2.74
C PRO A 192 -7.73 -18.47 -2.25
N ALA A 193 -6.88 -19.39 -1.78
CA ALA A 193 -5.57 -19.07 -1.22
C ALA A 193 -4.40 -19.60 -2.04
N THR A 194 -4.65 -20.36 -3.11
CA THR A 194 -3.59 -20.99 -3.90
C THR A 194 -3.93 -21.06 -5.38
N GLY A 195 -2.92 -21.15 -6.22
CA GLY A 195 -3.11 -21.43 -7.63
C GLY A 195 -1.81 -21.48 -8.39
N ARG A 196 -1.89 -21.23 -9.69
CA ARG A 196 -0.74 -21.19 -10.60
C ARG A 196 -0.37 -19.77 -10.95
N TYR A 197 0.91 -19.56 -11.26
CA TYR A 197 1.34 -18.29 -11.84
C TYR A 197 2.24 -18.51 -13.04
N SER A 198 2.25 -17.52 -13.93
CA SER A 198 3.26 -17.35 -14.97
C SER A 198 3.74 -15.91 -14.96
N MET A 199 5.00 -15.72 -15.34
CA MET A 199 5.63 -14.41 -15.39
C MET A 199 6.66 -14.37 -16.52
N SER A 200 6.75 -13.20 -17.15
CA SER A 200 7.74 -12.85 -18.16
C SER A 200 8.35 -11.50 -17.78
N CYS A 201 9.68 -11.43 -17.73
CA CYS A 201 10.42 -10.22 -17.43
C CYS A 201 11.38 -9.87 -18.55
N PHE A 202 11.75 -8.59 -18.63
CA PHE A 202 12.74 -8.05 -19.56
C PHE A 202 12.46 -8.41 -21.03
N GLY A 203 11.19 -8.34 -21.43
CA GLY A 203 10.76 -8.68 -22.79
C GLY A 203 10.87 -10.16 -23.13
N GLY A 204 10.67 -11.06 -22.16
CA GLY A 204 10.68 -12.51 -22.37
C GLY A 204 12.04 -13.18 -22.17
N LYS A 205 13.09 -12.42 -21.85
CA LYS A 205 14.44 -12.98 -21.57
C LYS A 205 14.47 -13.83 -20.30
N PHE A 206 13.57 -13.53 -19.37
CA PHE A 206 13.40 -14.28 -18.14
C PHE A 206 11.93 -14.66 -18.02
N THR A 207 11.64 -15.95 -17.96
CA THR A 207 10.28 -16.46 -17.73
C THR A 207 10.29 -17.39 -16.54
N SER A 208 9.17 -17.42 -15.82
CA SER A 208 8.98 -18.33 -14.69
C SER A 208 7.52 -18.76 -14.62
N ASN A 209 7.30 -20.01 -14.22
CA ASN A 209 5.97 -20.53 -13.92
C ASN A 209 6.02 -21.43 -12.69
N GLY A 210 4.86 -21.59 -12.04
CA GLY A 210 4.75 -22.43 -10.86
C GLY A 210 3.45 -22.19 -10.12
N THR A 211 3.52 -22.22 -8.80
CA THR A 211 2.36 -22.03 -7.93
C THR A 211 2.49 -20.79 -7.07
N TYR A 212 1.37 -20.27 -6.59
CA TYR A 212 1.35 -19.23 -5.58
C TYR A 212 0.49 -19.62 -4.39
N GLN A 213 0.77 -18.97 -3.26
CA GLN A 213 -0.01 -19.04 -2.04
C GLN A 213 -0.19 -17.65 -1.45
N SER A 214 -1.42 -17.31 -1.06
CA SER A 214 -1.71 -16.16 -0.19
C SER A 214 -1.46 -16.54 1.27
N LYS A 215 -0.77 -15.66 1.99
CA LYS A 215 -0.50 -15.73 3.42
C LYS A 215 -1.21 -14.57 4.09
N THR A 216 -2.02 -14.88 5.09
CA THR A 216 -2.67 -13.89 5.95
C THR A 216 -1.90 -13.74 7.24
N GLY A 217 -1.81 -12.50 7.74
CA GLY A 217 -1.11 -12.19 8.99
C GLY A 217 0.42 -12.11 8.89
N SER A 218 1.08 -12.29 10.04
CA SER A 218 2.47 -11.89 10.34
C SER A 218 3.49 -12.05 9.19
N PRO A 219 4.29 -11.01 8.86
CA PRO A 219 4.23 -9.63 9.38
C PRO A 219 3.14 -8.78 8.71
N ASN A 220 2.59 -9.23 7.57
CA ASN A 220 1.48 -8.61 6.84
C ASN A 220 0.95 -9.58 5.77
N ASP A 221 -0.29 -9.38 5.33
CA ASP A 221 -0.88 -10.13 4.21
C ASP A 221 -0.06 -9.99 2.92
N HIS A 222 0.39 -11.13 2.39
CA HIS A 222 1.26 -11.19 1.23
C HIS A 222 1.03 -12.45 0.40
N ILE A 223 1.54 -12.44 -0.83
CA ILE A 223 1.50 -13.57 -1.76
C ILE A 223 2.93 -14.04 -1.98
N ILE A 224 3.13 -15.35 -1.93
CA ILE A 224 4.38 -16.01 -2.30
C ILE A 224 4.13 -16.90 -3.52
N ALA A 225 4.80 -16.60 -4.62
CA ALA A 225 4.83 -17.41 -5.82
C ALA A 225 6.19 -18.11 -5.93
N ARG A 226 6.17 -19.44 -6.14
CA ARG A 226 7.37 -20.27 -6.26
C ARG A 226 7.30 -21.03 -7.57
N GLY A 227 8.37 -20.96 -8.33
CA GLY A 227 8.43 -21.55 -9.66
C GLY A 227 9.85 -21.82 -10.10
N HIS A 228 9.96 -22.13 -11.39
CA HIS A 228 11.24 -22.33 -12.03
C HIS A 228 11.28 -21.58 -13.36
N THR A 229 12.49 -21.21 -13.78
CA THR A 229 12.72 -20.74 -15.14
C THR A 229 12.57 -21.88 -16.15
N GLY A 230 12.53 -21.56 -17.44
CA GLY A 230 12.61 -22.58 -18.50
C GLY A 230 13.87 -23.46 -18.44
N GLN A 231 14.90 -23.03 -17.73
CA GLN A 231 16.15 -23.78 -17.48
C GLN A 231 16.13 -24.55 -16.15
N GLY A 232 15.01 -24.55 -15.42
CA GLY A 232 14.87 -25.26 -14.14
C GLY A 232 15.46 -24.53 -12.93
N GLN A 233 15.90 -23.28 -13.06
CA GLN A 233 16.42 -22.50 -11.93
C GLN A 233 15.29 -22.02 -11.02
N PRO A 234 15.42 -22.08 -9.68
CA PRO A 234 14.36 -21.70 -8.77
C PRO A 234 14.10 -20.19 -8.83
N VAL A 235 12.83 -19.82 -8.66
CA VAL A 235 12.33 -18.45 -8.61
C VAL A 235 11.34 -18.32 -7.48
N ALA A 236 11.47 -17.27 -6.67
CA ALA A 236 10.45 -16.84 -5.71
C ALA A 236 10.05 -15.40 -5.97
N MET A 237 8.75 -15.12 -6.02
CA MET A 237 8.21 -13.77 -6.08
C MET A 237 7.31 -13.54 -4.86
N VAL A 238 7.54 -12.45 -4.16
CA VAL A 238 6.81 -12.06 -2.95
C VAL A 238 6.12 -10.74 -3.23
N ILE A 239 4.80 -10.68 -3.11
CA ILE A 239 4.00 -9.44 -3.26
C ILE A 239 3.37 -9.10 -1.90
N GLY A 240 3.53 -7.87 -1.43
CA GLY A 240 2.92 -7.36 -0.21
C GLY A 240 3.85 -7.26 1.00
N LEU A 241 5.10 -7.75 0.89
CA LEU A 241 6.13 -7.53 1.90
C LEU A 241 7.16 -6.49 1.43
N PRO A 242 7.66 -5.63 2.34
CA PRO A 242 8.86 -4.83 2.12
C PRO A 242 10.05 -5.70 1.72
N ALA A 243 10.99 -5.10 1.00
CA ALA A 243 12.13 -5.81 0.43
C ALA A 243 12.94 -6.58 1.50
N GLN A 244 13.28 -5.93 2.60
CA GLN A 244 14.13 -6.52 3.64
C GLN A 244 13.48 -7.77 4.24
N LEU A 245 12.17 -7.69 4.55
CA LEU A 245 11.40 -8.81 5.08
C LEU A 245 11.21 -9.94 4.07
N ALA A 246 10.89 -9.60 2.81
CA ALA A 246 10.80 -10.59 1.75
C ALA A 246 12.13 -11.34 1.56
N GLY A 247 13.24 -10.62 1.63
CA GLY A 247 14.59 -11.18 1.53
C GLY A 247 14.91 -12.15 2.66
N GLY A 248 14.65 -11.75 3.90
CA GLY A 248 14.90 -12.59 5.08
C GLY A 248 14.04 -13.86 5.13
N LEU A 249 12.79 -13.81 4.65
CA LEU A 249 11.86 -14.95 4.72
C LEU A 249 11.92 -15.87 3.50
N TYR A 250 12.13 -15.30 2.32
CA TYR A 250 11.92 -16.00 1.04
C TYR A 250 13.08 -15.89 0.07
N GLY A 251 14.11 -15.09 0.37
CA GLY A 251 15.28 -14.92 -0.49
C GLY A 251 16.23 -16.12 -0.52
N GLY A 252 16.05 -17.11 0.38
CA GLY A 252 16.89 -18.30 0.49
C GLY A 252 16.62 -19.40 -0.55
N ILE A 253 16.10 -19.06 -1.73
CA ILE A 253 15.84 -20.01 -2.83
C ILE A 253 17.11 -20.66 -3.41
#